data_AF-A0A821HTY9-F1
#
_entry.id   AF-A0A821HTY9-F1
#
_cell.length_a   1.000
_cell.length_b   1.000
_cell.length_c   1.000
_cell.angle_alpha   90.00
_cell.angle_beta   90.00
_cell.angle_gamma   90.00
#
_symmetry.space_group_name_H-M   'P 1'
#
loop_
_entity.id
_entity.type
_entity.pdbx_description
1 polymer ?
#
loop_
_entity_poly.entity_id
_entity_poly.type
_entity_poly.pdbx_seq_one_letter_code
_entity_poly.pdbx_strand_id
1 'polypeptide(L)'
;RSLLSEFKRINDYLEEMGTKFLSGDEMTFVDCDVMPKLQHIRVAGKYYKNLDIPNEFHALWSYMDRCYKTKAFQESCPFDQDILMHYEGKVGAHIKAVGKTPTLQQPTMTLTIPVHDHSE
;
A
#
# COMPACT_ATOMS: atom_id res chain seq x y z
N ARG A 1 5.56 -2.79 -18.65
CA ARG A 1 5.20 -3.64 -17.48
C ARG A 1 3.99 -3.01 -16.81
N SER A 2 3.04 -3.82 -16.35
CA SER A 2 1.84 -3.32 -15.67
C SER A 2 2.07 -3.30 -14.15
N LEU A 3 1.33 -2.45 -13.43
CA LEU A 3 1.42 -2.41 -11.96
C LEU A 3 1.06 -3.76 -11.33
N LEU A 4 0.04 -4.43 -11.87
CA LEU A 4 -0.35 -5.78 -11.43
C LEU A 4 0.79 -6.79 -11.56
N SER A 5 1.55 -6.73 -12.66
CA SER A 5 2.71 -7.61 -12.84
C SER A 5 3.81 -7.33 -11.83
N GLU A 6 3.98 -6.09 -11.36
CA GLU A 6 4.95 -5.76 -10.32
C GLU A 6 4.50 -6.23 -8.94
N PHE A 7 3.22 -6.12 -8.59
CA PHE A 7 2.69 -6.72 -7.35
C PHE A 7 2.91 -8.22 -7.32
N LYS A 8 2.58 -8.92 -8.42
CA LYS A 8 2.81 -10.36 -8.52
C LYS A 8 4.28 -10.70 -8.31
N ARG A 9 5.21 -9.96 -8.92
CA ARG A 9 6.65 -10.19 -8.75
C ARG A 9 7.11 -10.04 -7.30
N ILE A 10 6.62 -9.04 -6.58
CA ILE A 10 6.95 -8.87 -5.16
C ILE A 10 6.34 -10.00 -4.33
N ASN A 11 5.10 -10.39 -4.62
CA ASN A 11 4.44 -11.51 -3.94
C ASN A 11 5.21 -12.82 -4.13
N ASP A 12 5.47 -13.21 -5.39
CA ASP A 12 6.18 -14.44 -5.73
C ASP A 12 7.58 -14.47 -5.07
N TYR A 13 8.27 -13.32 -5.06
CA TYR A 13 9.57 -13.19 -4.40
C TYR A 13 9.48 -13.43 -2.88
N LEU A 14 8.49 -12.85 -2.21
CA LEU A 14 8.29 -13.04 -0.76
C LEU A 14 7.90 -14.49 -0.44
N GLU A 15 7.10 -15.14 -1.29
CA GLU A 15 6.76 -16.57 -1.16
C GLU A 15 7.99 -17.47 -1.32
N GLU A 16 8.83 -17.19 -2.31
CA GLU A 16 10.05 -17.95 -2.59
C GLU A 16 11.08 -17.80 -1.46
N MET A 17 11.28 -16.57 -0.96
CA MET A 17 12.27 -16.30 0.08
C MET A 17 11.82 -16.74 1.47
N GLY A 18 10.52 -16.70 1.76
CA GLY A 18 9.96 -17.07 3.06
C GLY A 18 10.36 -16.16 4.23
N THR A 19 10.89 -14.96 3.94
CA THR A 19 11.36 -13.98 4.93
C THR A 19 10.27 -13.00 5.35
N LYS A 20 10.42 -12.36 6.52
CA LYS A 20 9.44 -11.36 7.00
C LYS A 20 9.42 -10.07 6.16
N PHE A 21 10.58 -9.65 5.67
CA PHE A 21 10.82 -8.43 4.89
C PHE A 21 11.56 -8.75 3.58
N LEU A 22 11.78 -7.75 2.73
CA LEU A 22 12.31 -7.95 1.37
C LEU A 22 13.76 -8.43 1.31
N SER A 23 14.51 -8.38 2.40
CA SER A 23 15.91 -8.81 2.42
C SER A 23 16.26 -9.72 3.59
N GLY A 24 15.27 -10.17 4.34
CA GLY A 24 15.47 -10.99 5.54
C GLY A 24 14.37 -10.78 6.57
N ASP A 25 14.64 -11.18 7.81
CA ASP A 25 13.66 -11.11 8.90
C ASP A 25 13.66 -9.78 9.66
N GLU A 26 14.61 -8.91 9.35
CA GLU A 26 14.73 -7.56 9.89
C GLU A 26 14.47 -6.51 8.81
N MET A 27 13.89 -5.38 9.19
CA MET A 27 13.60 -4.28 8.26
C MET A 27 14.91 -3.62 7.81
N THR A 28 15.00 -3.36 6.51
CA THR A 28 16.17 -2.76 5.87
C THR A 28 15.81 -1.51 5.06
N PHE A 29 16.82 -0.86 4.50
CA PHE A 29 16.63 0.27 3.59
C PHE A 29 15.72 -0.08 2.39
N VAL A 30 15.74 -1.32 1.90
CA VAL A 30 14.92 -1.76 0.78
C VAL A 30 13.43 -1.65 1.12
N ASP A 31 13.06 -2.06 2.33
CA ASP A 31 11.68 -1.99 2.83
C ASP A 31 11.24 -0.53 3.00
N CYS A 32 12.15 0.33 3.48
CA CYS A 32 11.93 1.76 3.63
C CYS A 32 11.72 2.48 2.27
N ASP A 33 12.24 1.96 1.17
CA ASP A 33 11.98 2.50 -0.18
C ASP A 33 10.69 1.95 -0.80
N VAL A 34 10.42 0.65 -0.62
CA VAL A 34 9.27 -0.02 -1.26
C VAL A 34 7.96 0.24 -0.51
N MET A 35 7.95 0.17 0.81
CA MET A 35 6.71 0.25 1.59
C MET A 35 5.97 1.59 1.44
N PRO A 36 6.62 2.77 1.47
CA PRO A 36 5.92 4.04 1.22
C PRO A 36 5.26 4.09 -0.16
N LYS A 37 5.90 3.50 -1.19
CA LYS A 37 5.33 3.43 -2.54
C LYS A 37 4.08 2.54 -2.57
N LEU A 38 4.13 1.37 -1.93
CA LEU A 38 2.96 0.50 -1.80
C LEU A 38 1.81 1.20 -1.08
N GLN A 39 2.08 1.94 0.01
CA GLN A 39 1.07 2.69 0.74
C GLN A 39 0.43 3.79 -0.12
N HIS A 40 1.25 4.55 -0.85
CA HIS A 40 0.76 5.57 -1.78
C HIS A 40 -0.10 4.95 -2.88
N ILE A 41 0.31 3.83 -3.45
CA ILE A 41 -0.46 3.11 -4.46
C ILE A 41 -1.79 2.63 -3.88
N ARG A 42 -1.80 2.09 -2.66
CA ARG A 42 -3.02 1.62 -2.01
C ARG A 42 -4.03 2.75 -1.80
N VAL A 43 -3.58 3.89 -1.28
CA VAL A 43 -4.46 5.03 -0.97
C VAL A 43 -4.86 5.80 -2.24
N ALA A 44 -3.88 6.30 -2.99
CA ALA A 44 -4.12 7.14 -4.15
C ALA A 44 -4.62 6.34 -5.36
N GLY A 45 -4.15 5.11 -5.55
CA GLY A 45 -4.60 4.22 -6.61
C GLY A 45 -6.09 3.87 -6.45
N LYS A 46 -6.52 3.55 -5.22
CA LYS A 46 -7.94 3.33 -4.94
C LYS A 46 -8.77 4.58 -5.23
N TYR A 47 -8.33 5.73 -4.72
CA TYR A 47 -9.09 6.97 -4.83
C TYR A 47 -9.19 7.52 -6.26
N TYR A 48 -8.11 7.53 -7.03
CA TYR A 48 -8.07 8.15 -8.37
C TYR A 48 -8.30 7.17 -9.51
N LYS A 49 -8.08 5.87 -9.31
CA LYS A 49 -8.13 4.87 -10.38
C LYS A 49 -9.00 3.66 -10.06
N ASN A 50 -9.65 3.63 -8.89
CA ASN A 50 -10.34 2.45 -8.36
C ASN A 50 -9.47 1.19 -8.44
N LEU A 51 -8.17 1.34 -8.18
CA LEU A 51 -7.21 0.25 -8.23
C LEU A 51 -6.96 -0.26 -6.81
N ASP A 52 -7.14 -1.56 -6.62
CA ASP A 52 -6.80 -2.26 -5.40
C ASP A 52 -5.60 -3.19 -5.62
N ILE A 53 -4.83 -3.44 -4.55
CA ILE A 53 -3.88 -4.56 -4.53
C ILE A 53 -4.73 -5.83 -4.42
N PRO A 54 -4.61 -6.80 -5.34
CA PRO A 54 -5.43 -8.01 -5.32
C PRO A 54 -5.28 -8.81 -4.01
N ASN A 55 -6.38 -9.39 -3.53
CA ASN A 55 -6.41 -10.08 -2.23
C ASN A 55 -5.69 -11.43 -2.27
N GLU A 56 -5.51 -12.02 -3.45
CA GLU A 56 -4.78 -13.28 -3.65
C GLU A 56 -3.27 -13.17 -3.42
N PHE A 57 -2.71 -11.96 -3.33
CA PHE A 57 -1.28 -11.75 -3.06
C PHE A 57 -0.99 -11.79 -1.56
N HIS A 58 -1.17 -12.97 -0.96
CA HIS A 58 -1.09 -13.18 0.49
C HIS A 58 0.26 -12.82 1.10
N ALA A 59 1.38 -13.13 0.41
CA ALA A 59 2.71 -12.80 0.93
C ALA A 59 2.97 -11.29 0.89
N LEU A 60 2.52 -10.60 -0.15
CA LEU A 60 2.56 -9.14 -0.22
C LEU A 60 1.72 -8.49 0.88
N TRP A 61 0.50 -8.97 1.11
CA TRP A 61 -0.36 -8.46 2.19
C TRP A 61 0.24 -8.74 3.58
N SER A 62 0.82 -9.93 3.79
CA SER A 62 1.51 -10.28 5.04
C SER A 62 2.74 -9.41 5.27
N TYR A 63 3.49 -9.09 4.21
CA TYR A 63 4.59 -8.13 4.28
C TYR A 63 4.11 -6.74 4.69
N MET A 64 3.06 -6.22 4.03
CA MET A 64 2.48 -4.92 4.36
C MET A 64 1.96 -4.86 5.81
N ASP A 65 1.33 -5.94 6.30
CA ASP A 65 0.89 -6.07 7.70
C ASP A 65 2.06 -5.96 8.69
N ARG A 66 3.18 -6.63 8.41
CA ARG A 66 4.40 -6.52 9.24
C ARG A 66 4.95 -5.10 9.24
N CYS A 67 4.96 -4.43 8.10
CA CYS A 67 5.35 -3.02 8.01
C CYS A 67 4.40 -2.12 8.80
N TYR A 68 3.07 -2.32 8.72
CA TYR A 68 2.09 -1.56 9.51
C TYR A 68 2.25 -1.72 11.01
N LYS A 69 2.83 -2.83 11.47
CA LYS A 69 3.17 -3.09 12.88
C LYS A 69 4.56 -2.57 13.27
N THR A 70 5.33 -2.03 12.34
CA THR A 70 6.67 -1.50 12.59
C THR A 70 6.60 -0.02 12.95
N LYS A 71 7.20 0.34 14.09
CA LYS A 71 7.17 1.72 14.63
C LYS A 71 7.71 2.76 13.64
N ALA A 72 8.81 2.46 12.95
CA ALA A 72 9.41 3.35 11.96
C ALA A 72 8.41 3.74 10.85
N PHE A 73 7.55 2.80 10.43
CA PHE A 73 6.51 3.09 9.44
C PHE A 73 5.33 3.85 10.07
N GLN A 74 4.84 3.41 11.23
CA GLN A 74 3.72 4.07 11.92
C GLN A 74 3.99 5.55 12.21
N GLU A 75 5.22 5.89 12.61
CA GLU A 75 5.61 7.26 12.96
C GLU A 75 5.93 8.14 11.75
N SER A 76 6.20 7.55 10.58
CA SER A 76 6.56 8.29 9.36
C SER A 76 5.47 8.30 8.29
N CYS A 77 4.48 7.41 8.38
CA CYS A 77 3.40 7.33 7.41
C CYS A 77 2.51 8.57 7.52
N PRO A 78 2.30 9.32 6.43
CA PRO A 78 1.36 10.45 6.41
C PRO A 78 -0.10 9.95 6.51
N PHE A 79 -1.01 10.86 6.82
CA PHE A 79 -2.45 10.58 6.75
C PHE A 79 -2.88 10.35 5.30
N ASP A 80 -3.95 9.58 5.10
CA ASP A 80 -4.47 9.26 3.77
C ASP A 80 -4.77 10.54 2.98
N GLN A 81 -5.33 11.56 3.65
CA GLN A 81 -5.68 12.85 3.07
C GLN A 81 -4.44 13.58 2.52
N ASP A 82 -3.31 13.52 3.22
CA ASP A 82 -2.05 14.14 2.78
C ASP A 82 -1.48 13.43 1.56
N ILE A 83 -1.59 12.10 1.51
CA ILE A 83 -1.26 11.32 0.32
C ILE A 83 -2.15 11.76 -0.85
N LEU A 84 -3.46 11.85 -0.66
CA LEU A 84 -4.39 12.25 -1.73
C LEU A 84 -4.08 13.66 -2.25
N MET A 85 -3.95 14.64 -1.36
CA MET A 85 -3.59 16.03 -1.73
C MET A 85 -2.26 16.10 -2.48
N HIS A 86 -1.27 15.28 -2.11
CA HIS A 86 0.01 15.20 -2.82
C HIS A 86 -0.13 14.82 -4.30
N TYR A 87 -1.15 14.03 -4.66
CA TYR A 87 -1.39 13.58 -6.04
C TYR A 87 -2.45 14.41 -6.79
N GLU A 88 -3.27 15.21 -6.13
CA GLU A 88 -4.37 15.96 -6.74
C GLU A 88 -3.93 16.79 -7.97
N GLY A 89 -2.82 17.51 -7.88
CA GLY A 89 -2.27 18.29 -9.00
C GLY A 89 -1.42 17.49 -10.00
N LYS A 90 -1.21 16.19 -9.76
CA LYS A 90 -0.34 15.31 -10.55
C LYS A 90 -1.13 14.30 -11.39
N VAL A 91 -2.40 14.08 -11.08
CA VAL A 91 -3.29 13.24 -11.87
C VAL A 91 -3.78 14.00 -13.11
N GLY A 92 -4.02 13.27 -14.21
CA GLY A 92 -4.52 13.88 -15.43
C GLY A 92 -5.89 14.54 -15.21
N ALA A 93 -6.10 15.72 -15.79
CA ALA A 93 -7.30 16.55 -15.56
C ALA A 93 -8.64 15.85 -15.87
N HIS A 94 -8.63 14.76 -16.63
CA HIS A 94 -9.81 13.95 -16.94
C HIS A 94 -10.16 12.90 -15.88
N ILE A 95 -9.24 12.64 -14.93
CA ILE A 95 -9.44 11.66 -13.87
C ILE A 95 -10.35 12.25 -12.79
N LYS A 96 -11.49 11.61 -12.58
CA LYS A 96 -12.41 11.93 -11.50
C LYS A 96 -12.09 11.05 -10.29
N ALA A 97 -11.91 11.69 -9.15
CA ALA A 97 -11.83 11.00 -7.86
C ALA A 97 -13.08 10.15 -7.60
N VAL A 98 -12.89 8.98 -7.01
CA VAL A 98 -13.96 8.05 -6.63
C VAL A 98 -14.52 8.36 -5.24
N GLY A 99 -13.76 9.08 -4.41
CA GLY A 99 -14.13 9.43 -3.05
C GLY A 99 -14.47 10.92 -2.85
N LYS A 100 -14.75 11.27 -1.59
CA LYS A 100 -14.98 12.66 -1.15
C LYS A 100 -13.69 13.49 -1.28
N THR A 101 -13.82 14.80 -1.48
CA THR A 101 -12.68 15.73 -1.47
C THR A 101 -11.91 15.62 -0.15
N PRO A 102 -10.56 15.47 -0.17
CA PRO A 102 -9.78 15.23 1.05
C PRO A 102 -9.72 16.45 1.99
N THR A 103 -9.92 17.66 1.48
CA THR A 103 -9.90 18.90 2.25
C THR A 103 -10.99 18.94 3.32
N LEU A 104 -10.65 19.41 4.53
CA LEU A 104 -11.54 19.48 5.71
C LEU A 104 -12.04 18.13 6.23
N GLN A 105 -11.47 17.00 5.78
CA GLN A 105 -11.74 15.70 6.40
C GLN A 105 -10.92 15.51 7.67
N GLN A 106 -11.44 14.69 8.59
CA GLN A 106 -10.63 14.20 9.70
C GLN A 106 -9.51 13.30 9.17
N PRO A 107 -8.28 13.40 9.72
CA PRO A 107 -7.17 12.57 9.29
C PRO A 107 -7.44 11.08 9.57
N THR A 108 -7.18 10.24 8.58
CA THR A 108 -7.30 8.78 8.68
C THR A 108 -6.02 8.11 8.20
N MET A 109 -5.80 6.86 8.63
CA MET A 109 -4.68 6.05 8.15
C MET A 109 -5.17 4.67 7.71
N THR A 110 -4.97 4.34 6.44
CA THR A 110 -5.31 3.04 5.87
C THR A 110 -4.20 2.02 6.15
N LEU A 111 -4.21 1.44 7.36
CA LEU A 111 -3.19 0.48 7.85
C LEU A 111 -3.76 -0.92 8.16
N THR A 112 -4.97 -1.22 7.69
CA THR A 112 -5.59 -2.55 7.86
C THR A 112 -5.19 -3.50 6.73
N ILE A 113 -5.39 -4.80 6.86
CA ILE A 113 -5.33 -5.73 5.71
C ILE A 113 -6.73 -6.20 5.33
N PRO A 114 -6.96 -6.63 4.07
CA PRO A 114 -8.21 -7.28 3.70
C PRO A 114 -8.47 -8.48 4.61
N VAL A 115 -9.71 -8.64 5.06
CA VAL A 115 -10.11 -9.86 5.78
C VAL A 115 -10.10 -11.00 4.77
N HIS A 116 -9.27 -12.01 5.01
CA HIS A 116 -9.38 -13.27 4.29
C HIS A 116 -10.56 -14.02 4.87
N ASP A 117 -11.59 -14.25 4.05
CA ASP A 117 -12.66 -15.17 4.40
C ASP A 117 -12.04 -16.58 4.41
N HIS A 118 -11.64 -17.04 5.59
CA HIS A 118 -11.30 -18.44 5.81
C HIS A 118 -12.61 -19.23 5.79
N SER A 119 -13.19 -19.41 4.61
CA SER A 119 -14.15 -20.50 4.40
C SER A 119 -13.34 -21.80 4.46
N GLU A 120 -13.46 -22.48 5.60
CA GLU A 120 -13.13 -23.90 5.79
C GLU A 120 -13.83 -24.78 4.74
#